data_AF-A0A961BY87-F1
#
_entry.id   AF-A0A961BY87-F1
#
_cell.length_a   1.000
_cell.length_b   1.000
_cell.length_c   1.000
_cell.angle_alpha   90.00
_cell.angle_beta   90.00
_cell.angle_gamma   90.00
#
_symmetry.space_group_name_H-M   'P 1'
#
loop_
_entity.id
_entity.type
_entity.pdbx_description
1 polymer ?
#
loop_
_entity_poly.entity_id
_entity_poly.type
_entity_poly.pdbx_seq_one_letter_code
_entity_poly.pdbx_strand_id
1 'polypeptide(L)'
;MTGAPQGRAVPAAEVAALASASDRVLVVLDDDPTGTQSVANLPVLMNWTVESLVWALSQGAPAVYVMTNSRSLGPADAEQRNREVARAAFEAAAQVGVRVDFVSRSDSTLRGHFPLEPDTLAQEVLAATSHSVDGVVVIPAFGEAGRITVDAIHYAGSAADGYTPAGDTEFAKDATFGYAASDLR
;
A
#
# COMPACT_ATOMS: atom_id res chain seq x y z
N MET A 1 -3.44 3.35 30.37
CA MET A 1 -2.78 3.98 29.21
C MET A 1 -2.93 5.49 29.35
N THR A 2 -1.89 6.16 29.85
CA THR A 2 -1.88 7.60 30.12
C THR A 2 -0.66 8.18 29.39
N GLY A 3 -0.88 9.02 28.38
CA GLY A 3 0.22 9.77 27.75
C GLY A 3 0.17 9.91 26.22
N ALA A 4 -0.63 9.13 25.50
CA ALA A 4 -0.83 9.38 24.07
C ALA A 4 -1.72 10.64 23.92
N PRO A 5 -1.32 11.66 23.14
CA PRO A 5 -2.21 12.77 22.83
C PRO A 5 -3.48 12.21 22.22
N GLN A 6 -4.63 12.65 22.73
CA GLN A 6 -5.92 12.26 22.13
C GLN A 6 -5.93 12.82 20.71
N GLY A 7 -5.79 11.93 19.72
CA GLY A 7 -5.86 12.32 18.32
C GLY A 7 -7.18 13.03 18.04
N ARG A 8 -7.18 13.95 17.08
CA ARG A 8 -8.43 14.56 16.61
C ARG A 8 -9.36 13.44 16.14
N ALA A 9 -10.59 13.42 16.65
CA ALA A 9 -11.62 12.56 16.09
C ALA A 9 -11.91 13.03 14.66
N VAL A 10 -11.58 12.19 13.67
CA VAL A 10 -11.87 12.45 12.25
C VAL A 10 -13.00 11.51 11.82
N PRO A 11 -14.21 12.03 11.59
CA PRO A 11 -15.33 11.21 11.11
C PRO A 11 -15.01 10.59 9.74
N ALA A 12 -15.46 9.36 9.50
CA ALA A 12 -15.29 8.70 8.19
C ALA A 12 -15.84 9.55 7.03
N ALA A 13 -16.92 10.31 7.26
CA ALA A 13 -17.47 11.24 6.29
C ALA A 13 -16.51 12.40 5.92
N GLU A 14 -15.70 12.87 6.87
CA GLU A 14 -14.69 13.90 6.60
C GLU A 14 -13.57 13.33 5.71
N VAL A 15 -13.11 12.11 6.01
CA VAL A 15 -12.11 11.41 5.18
C VAL A 15 -12.64 11.18 3.77
N ALA A 16 -13.88 10.71 3.63
CA ALA A 16 -14.51 10.48 2.33
C ALA A 16 -14.66 11.76 1.50
N ALA A 17 -15.02 12.89 2.15
CA ALA A 17 -15.12 14.18 1.50
C ALA A 17 -13.74 14.69 1.02
N LEU A 18 -12.70 14.55 1.85
CA LEU A 18 -11.33 14.91 1.48
C LEU A 18 -10.82 14.04 0.31
N ALA A 19 -11.07 12.74 0.35
CA ALA A 19 -10.70 11.83 -0.74
C ALA A 19 -11.42 12.19 -2.06
N SER A 20 -12.70 12.56 -1.99
CA SER A 20 -13.50 12.94 -3.16
C SER A 20 -13.14 14.32 -3.73
N ALA A 21 -12.61 15.22 -2.90
CA ALA A 21 -12.13 16.53 -3.30
C ALA A 21 -10.68 16.52 -3.77
N SER A 22 -9.95 15.41 -3.60
CA SER A 22 -8.59 15.23 -4.08
C SER A 22 -8.55 15.25 -5.60
N ASP A 23 -7.59 15.98 -6.16
CA ASP A 23 -7.28 15.98 -7.59
C ASP A 23 -6.19 14.95 -7.95
N ARG A 24 -5.93 14.01 -7.04
CA ARG A 24 -4.91 12.97 -7.17
C ARG A 24 -5.55 11.60 -7.30
N VAL A 25 -5.08 10.83 -8.27
CA VAL A 25 -5.45 9.43 -8.48
C VAL A 25 -4.40 8.54 -7.81
N LEU A 26 -4.84 7.60 -6.97
CA LEU A 26 -3.93 6.67 -6.31
C LEU A 26 -3.55 5.53 -7.25
N VAL A 27 -2.25 5.32 -7.46
CA VAL A 27 -1.73 4.14 -8.15
C VAL A 27 -1.31 3.15 -7.07
N VAL A 28 -2.10 2.08 -6.92
CA VAL A 28 -1.90 1.05 -5.90
C VAL A 28 -1.09 -0.08 -6.51
N LEU A 29 0.12 -0.31 -6.01
CA LEU A 29 0.95 -1.45 -6.41
C LEU A 29 0.66 -2.60 -5.45
N ASP A 30 0.06 -3.67 -5.96
CA ASP A 30 -0.33 -4.86 -5.18
C ASP A 30 0.73 -5.96 -5.35
N ASP A 31 1.43 -6.29 -4.26
CA ASP A 31 2.56 -7.23 -4.25
C ASP A 31 2.14 -8.70 -4.42
N ASP A 32 0.84 -9.01 -4.34
CA ASP A 32 0.27 -10.35 -4.43
C ASP A 32 -1.14 -10.38 -5.09
N PRO A 33 -1.39 -11.28 -6.06
CA PRO A 33 -2.69 -11.45 -6.72
C PRO A 33 -3.88 -11.71 -5.78
N THR A 34 -3.66 -12.23 -4.57
CA THR A 34 -4.74 -12.53 -3.62
C THR A 34 -5.41 -11.26 -3.04
N GLY A 35 -4.71 -10.12 -3.06
CA GLY A 35 -5.16 -8.87 -2.46
C GLY A 35 -6.27 -8.12 -3.23
N THR A 36 -6.40 -8.35 -4.54
CA THR A 36 -7.34 -7.59 -5.39
C THR A 36 -8.82 -7.98 -5.23
N GLN A 37 -9.14 -8.98 -4.40
CA GLN A 37 -10.52 -9.48 -4.24
C GLN A 37 -11.42 -8.58 -3.38
N SER A 38 -10.85 -7.59 -2.69
CA SER A 38 -11.58 -6.70 -1.78
C SER A 38 -11.90 -5.31 -2.37
N VAL A 39 -11.65 -5.10 -3.67
CA VAL A 39 -11.90 -3.81 -4.33
C VAL A 39 -13.04 -3.90 -5.33
N ALA A 40 -13.83 -2.83 -5.43
CA ALA A 40 -14.95 -2.74 -6.35
C ALA A 40 -14.89 -1.43 -7.14
N ASN A 41 -15.29 -1.49 -8.41
CA ASN A 41 -15.40 -0.32 -9.30
C ASN A 41 -14.08 0.46 -9.51
N LEU A 42 -12.94 -0.22 -9.46
CA LEU A 42 -11.63 0.35 -9.77
C LEU A 42 -10.97 -0.41 -10.92
N PRO A 43 -10.26 0.27 -11.83
CA PRO A 43 -9.43 -0.40 -12.83
C PRO A 43 -8.35 -1.26 -12.16
N VAL A 44 -8.21 -2.50 -12.63
CA VAL A 44 -7.13 -3.41 -12.22
C VAL A 44 -6.32 -3.78 -13.45
N LEU A 45 -5.03 -3.49 -13.41
CA LEU A 45 -4.09 -3.73 -14.49
C LEU A 45 -3.17 -4.90 -14.16
N MET A 46 -3.07 -5.84 -15.09
CA MET A 46 -2.15 -6.99 -15.02
C MET A 46 -0.82 -6.73 -15.75
N ASN A 47 -0.63 -5.50 -16.24
CA ASN A 47 0.58 -5.00 -16.87
C ASN A 47 0.65 -3.48 -16.65
N TRP A 48 1.82 -2.86 -16.88
CA TRP A 48 2.06 -1.44 -16.62
C TRP A 48 2.60 -0.73 -17.87
N THR A 49 2.09 -1.08 -19.05
CA THR A 49 2.41 -0.24 -20.22
C THR A 49 1.78 1.15 -20.05
N VAL A 50 2.40 2.17 -20.64
CA VAL A 50 1.91 3.54 -20.58
C VAL A 50 0.49 3.63 -21.14
N GLU A 51 0.17 2.89 -22.21
CA GLU A 51 -1.17 2.87 -22.80
C GLU A 51 -2.22 2.29 -21.86
N SER A 52 -1.92 1.20 -21.16
CA SER A 52 -2.82 0.61 -20.16
C SER A 52 -3.08 1.57 -19.01
N LEU A 53 -2.05 2.29 -18.56
CA LEU A 53 -2.16 3.29 -17.50
C LEU A 53 -2.91 4.53 -17.97
N VAL A 54 -2.69 5.01 -19.19
CA VAL A 54 -3.47 6.11 -19.79
C VAL A 54 -4.95 5.73 -19.84
N TRP A 55 -5.27 4.52 -20.30
CA TRP A 55 -6.65 4.02 -20.31
C TRP A 55 -7.26 4.02 -18.91
N ALA A 56 -6.54 3.50 -17.91
CA ALA A 56 -7.03 3.39 -16.54
C ALA A 56 -7.22 4.75 -15.88
N LEU A 57 -6.24 5.66 -16.00
CA LEU A 57 -6.31 7.01 -15.46
C LEU A 57 -7.42 7.85 -16.12
N SER A 58 -7.75 7.55 -17.37
CA SER A 58 -8.85 8.21 -18.10
C SER A 58 -10.25 7.76 -17.66
N GLN A 59 -10.37 6.72 -16.82
CA GLN A 59 -11.68 6.24 -16.34
C GLN A 59 -12.31 7.16 -15.28
N GLY A 60 -11.57 8.15 -14.76
CA GLY A 60 -12.05 9.04 -13.69
C GLY A 60 -12.23 8.35 -12.33
N ALA A 61 -11.67 7.15 -12.18
CA ALA A 61 -11.66 6.44 -10.91
C ALA A 61 -10.66 7.08 -9.92
N PRO A 62 -10.92 7.07 -8.61
CA PRO A 62 -10.03 7.67 -7.61
C PRO A 62 -8.73 6.88 -7.42
N ALA A 63 -8.68 5.64 -7.90
CA ALA A 63 -7.50 4.79 -7.82
C ALA A 63 -7.43 3.81 -9.00
N VAL A 64 -6.21 3.35 -9.30
CA VAL A 64 -5.88 2.30 -10.26
C VAL A 64 -5.02 1.27 -9.54
N TYR A 65 -5.39 -0.01 -9.64
CA TYR A 65 -4.60 -1.11 -9.11
C TYR A 65 -3.68 -1.66 -10.19
N VAL A 66 -2.40 -1.82 -9.86
CA VAL A 66 -1.40 -2.46 -10.69
C VAL A 66 -0.91 -3.70 -9.96
N MET A 67 -1.21 -4.86 -10.55
CA MET A 67 -0.77 -6.15 -10.04
C MET A 67 0.72 -6.33 -10.34
N THR A 68 1.58 -6.14 -9.35
CA THR A 68 3.04 -6.30 -9.52
C THR A 68 3.45 -7.74 -9.26
N ASN A 69 2.77 -8.46 -8.37
CA ASN A 69 3.19 -9.78 -7.89
C ASN A 69 4.67 -9.79 -7.48
N SER A 70 5.12 -8.69 -6.83
CA SER A 70 6.52 -8.48 -6.44
C SER A 70 6.94 -9.35 -5.25
N ARG A 71 5.99 -9.84 -4.44
CA ARG A 71 6.30 -10.72 -3.30
C ARG A 71 6.95 -12.03 -3.72
N SER A 72 6.67 -12.52 -4.93
CA SER A 72 7.30 -13.74 -5.46
C SER A 72 8.70 -13.51 -6.05
N LEU A 73 9.21 -12.28 -6.03
CA LEU A 73 10.49 -11.91 -6.62
C LEU A 73 11.59 -11.76 -5.57
N GLY A 74 12.85 -11.80 -6.03
CA GLY A 74 13.97 -11.33 -5.23
C GLY A 74 13.94 -9.80 -5.08
N PRO A 75 14.62 -9.24 -4.05
CA PRO A 75 14.60 -7.81 -3.76
C PRO A 75 14.93 -6.90 -4.96
N ALA A 76 15.99 -7.22 -5.72
CA ALA A 76 16.40 -6.42 -6.88
C ALA A 76 15.33 -6.38 -7.99
N ASP A 77 14.66 -7.50 -8.24
CA ASP A 77 13.60 -7.60 -9.24
C ASP A 77 12.31 -6.90 -8.75
N ALA A 78 12.02 -6.96 -7.44
CA ALA A 78 10.91 -6.23 -6.82
C ALA A 78 11.12 -4.72 -6.90
N GLU A 79 12.33 -4.24 -6.56
CA GLU A 79 12.72 -2.84 -6.72
C GLU A 79 12.57 -2.38 -8.18
N GLN A 80 13.17 -3.11 -9.13
CA GLN A 80 13.11 -2.76 -10.55
C GLN A 80 11.66 -2.69 -11.05
N ARG A 81 10.81 -3.65 -10.65
CA ARG A 81 9.39 -3.65 -11.04
C ARG A 81 8.63 -2.45 -10.47
N ASN A 82 8.86 -2.10 -9.21
CA ASN A 82 8.25 -0.91 -8.60
C ASN A 82 8.67 0.37 -9.34
N ARG A 83 9.95 0.49 -9.74
CA ARG A 83 10.44 1.63 -10.55
C ARG A 83 9.77 1.70 -11.92
N GLU A 84 9.64 0.57 -12.61
CA GLU A 84 9.00 0.52 -13.93
C GLU A 84 7.54 0.98 -13.86
N VAL A 85 6.79 0.47 -12.89
CA VAL A 85 5.39 0.87 -12.68
C VAL A 85 5.29 2.36 -12.36
N ALA A 86 6.11 2.87 -11.44
CA ALA A 86 6.07 4.28 -11.05
C ALA A 86 6.38 5.22 -12.22
N ARG A 87 7.41 4.91 -13.02
CA ARG A 87 7.79 5.71 -14.20
C ARG A 87 6.70 5.70 -15.26
N ALA A 88 6.14 4.53 -15.57
CA ALA A 88 5.05 4.42 -16.53
C ALA A 88 3.79 5.17 -16.04
N ALA A 89 3.52 5.13 -14.74
CA ALA A 89 2.39 5.85 -14.14
C ALA A 89 2.58 7.38 -14.24
N PHE A 90 3.78 7.89 -13.97
CA PHE A 90 4.07 9.32 -14.13
C PHE A 90 3.98 9.76 -15.60
N GLU A 91 4.49 8.96 -16.53
CA GLU A 91 4.38 9.24 -17.96
C GLU A 91 2.91 9.28 -18.41
N ALA A 92 2.11 8.28 -18.02
CA ALA A 92 0.69 8.24 -18.32
C ALA A 92 -0.09 9.41 -17.68
N ALA A 93 0.23 9.75 -16.43
CA ALA A 93 -0.39 10.87 -15.72
C ALA A 93 -0.14 12.21 -16.42
N ALA A 94 1.07 12.42 -16.94
CA ALA A 94 1.41 13.61 -17.73
C ALA A 94 0.61 13.68 -19.04
N GLN A 95 0.36 12.55 -19.70
CA GLN A 95 -0.44 12.50 -20.93
C GLN A 95 -1.93 12.78 -20.68
N VAL A 96 -2.49 12.24 -19.58
CA VAL A 96 -3.91 12.42 -19.22
C VAL A 96 -4.15 13.79 -18.57
N GLY A 97 -3.12 14.40 -17.98
CA GLY A 97 -3.24 15.67 -17.27
C GLY A 97 -3.78 15.54 -15.84
N VAL A 98 -3.46 14.43 -15.17
CA VAL A 98 -3.86 14.16 -13.77
C VAL A 98 -2.63 14.09 -12.86
N ARG A 99 -2.82 14.30 -11.56
CA ARG A 99 -1.78 14.04 -10.55
C ARG A 99 -1.94 12.62 -10.02
N VAL A 100 -0.83 11.94 -9.77
CA VAL A 100 -0.82 10.62 -9.13
C VAL A 100 -0.02 10.63 -7.84
N ASP A 101 -0.35 9.71 -6.94
CA ASP A 101 0.45 9.28 -5.79
C ASP A 101 0.40 7.76 -5.69
N PHE A 102 1.29 7.17 -4.90
CA PHE A 102 1.42 5.72 -4.80
C PHE A 102 0.97 5.16 -3.46
N VAL A 103 0.41 3.96 -3.52
CA VAL A 103 0.18 3.11 -2.36
C VAL A 103 0.91 1.79 -2.60
N SER A 104 1.87 1.46 -1.74
CA SER A 104 2.43 0.11 -1.67
C SER A 104 1.46 -0.74 -0.84
N ARG A 105 0.74 -1.63 -1.51
CA ARG A 105 -0.19 -2.57 -0.88
C ARG A 105 0.55 -3.88 -0.66
N SER A 106 0.73 -4.24 0.60
CA SER A 106 1.43 -5.46 1.01
C SER A 106 0.54 -6.34 1.89
N ASP A 107 1.10 -7.39 2.47
CA ASP A 107 0.39 -8.34 3.30
C ASP A 107 0.00 -7.75 4.65
N SER A 108 -1.25 -7.98 5.03
CA SER A 108 -1.74 -7.70 6.39
C SER A 108 -0.94 -8.43 7.47
N THR A 109 -0.22 -9.50 7.16
CA THR A 109 0.68 -10.19 8.12
C THR A 109 2.14 -9.78 8.00
N LEU A 110 2.42 -8.59 7.48
CA LEU A 110 3.75 -7.94 7.43
C LEU A 110 4.79 -8.61 6.51
N ARG A 111 4.40 -9.61 5.71
CA ARG A 111 5.29 -10.26 4.75
C ARG A 111 5.33 -9.46 3.46
N GLY A 112 6.53 -9.12 3.01
CA GLY A 112 6.75 -8.38 1.78
C GLY A 112 8.11 -7.68 1.80
N HIS A 113 8.40 -6.97 0.72
CA HIS A 113 9.66 -6.24 0.56
C HIS A 113 9.59 -4.87 1.26
N PHE A 114 9.35 -4.86 2.58
CA PHE A 114 9.36 -3.66 3.39
C PHE A 114 10.73 -3.47 4.07
N PRO A 115 11.32 -2.26 4.08
CA PRO A 115 10.81 -0.99 3.54
C PRO A 115 11.16 -0.74 2.06
N LEU A 116 11.74 -1.72 1.36
CA LEU A 116 12.26 -1.55 -0.01
C LEU A 116 11.25 -0.95 -0.99
N GLU A 117 10.03 -1.47 -1.06
CA GLU A 117 9.00 -1.00 -2.01
C GLU A 117 8.59 0.46 -1.77
N PRO A 118 8.16 0.86 -0.55
CA PRO A 118 7.84 2.26 -0.29
C PRO A 118 9.05 3.19 -0.46
N ASP A 119 10.26 2.77 -0.09
CA ASP A 119 11.48 3.57 -0.30
C ASP A 119 11.76 3.78 -1.79
N THR A 120 11.56 2.73 -2.60
CA THR A 120 11.70 2.80 -4.07
C THR A 120 10.71 3.78 -4.67
N LEU A 121 9.44 3.71 -4.25
CA LEU A 121 8.39 4.62 -4.71
C LEU A 121 8.69 6.07 -4.30
N ALA A 122 9.17 6.29 -3.07
CA ALA A 122 9.57 7.62 -2.60
C ALA A 122 10.69 8.23 -3.46
N GLN A 123 11.68 7.42 -3.88
CA GLN A 123 12.74 7.85 -4.78
C GLN A 123 12.21 8.24 -6.17
N GLU A 124 11.28 7.48 -6.73
CA GLU A 124 10.68 7.80 -8.03
C GLU A 124 9.76 9.04 -7.94
N VAL A 125 9.06 9.24 -6.82
CA VAL A 125 8.31 10.49 -6.54
C VAL A 125 9.25 11.69 -6.52
N LEU A 126 10.38 11.60 -5.81
CA LEU A 126 11.37 12.66 -5.76
C LEU A 126 11.93 12.95 -7.16
N ALA A 127 12.28 11.92 -7.92
CA ALA A 127 12.82 12.07 -9.27
C ALA A 127 11.82 12.72 -10.25
N ALA A 128 10.54 12.35 -10.18
CA ALA A 128 9.52 12.84 -11.10
C ALA A 128 8.96 14.22 -10.73
N THR A 129 8.90 14.55 -9.43
CA THR A 129 8.16 15.73 -8.95
C THR A 129 9.04 16.75 -8.24
N SER A 130 10.30 16.43 -7.94
CA SER A 130 11.18 17.21 -7.05
C SER A 130 10.64 17.42 -5.63
N HIS A 131 9.61 16.66 -5.21
CA HIS A 131 9.10 16.66 -3.84
C HIS A 131 9.58 15.41 -3.10
N SER A 132 10.13 15.59 -1.91
CA SER A 132 10.49 14.49 -1.03
C SER A 132 9.25 13.90 -0.36
N VAL A 133 9.29 12.59 -0.10
CA VAL A 133 8.35 11.94 0.81
C VAL A 133 8.96 11.99 2.21
N ASP A 134 8.33 12.76 3.10
CA ASP A 134 8.86 12.97 4.46
C ASP A 134 8.55 11.81 5.42
N GLY A 135 7.61 10.93 5.05
CA GLY A 135 7.24 9.78 5.86
C GLY A 135 6.31 8.80 5.16
N VAL A 136 6.32 7.56 5.65
CA VAL A 136 5.44 6.47 5.20
C VAL A 136 4.46 6.16 6.33
N VAL A 137 3.16 6.15 6.00
CA VAL A 137 2.11 5.73 6.96
C VAL A 137 1.85 4.24 6.76
N VAL A 138 2.21 3.43 7.75
CA VAL A 138 2.09 1.96 7.70
C VAL A 138 0.78 1.53 8.35
N ILE A 139 -0.12 0.92 7.57
CA ILE A 139 -1.47 0.52 8.02
C ILE A 139 -1.75 -0.95 7.60
N PRO A 140 -1.23 -1.94 8.36
CA PRO A 140 -1.44 -3.37 8.06
C PRO A 140 -2.76 -3.90 8.62
N ALA A 141 -3.49 -3.10 9.39
CA ALA A 141 -4.75 -3.50 10.01
C ALA A 141 -5.80 -3.85 8.94
N PHE A 142 -6.38 -5.04 9.08
CA PHE A 142 -7.45 -5.53 8.23
C PHE A 142 -8.45 -6.31 9.08
N GLY A 143 -9.40 -5.58 9.65
CA GLY A 143 -10.31 -6.10 10.69
C GLY A 143 -11.15 -7.30 10.25
N GLU A 144 -11.60 -7.34 8.99
CA GLU A 144 -12.35 -8.47 8.43
C GLU A 144 -11.53 -9.78 8.41
N ALA A 145 -10.21 -9.66 8.25
CA ALA A 145 -9.28 -10.77 8.32
C ALA A 145 -8.72 -10.98 9.74
N GLY A 146 -9.21 -10.28 10.75
CA GLY A 146 -8.73 -10.41 12.13
C GLY A 146 -7.34 -9.82 12.37
N ARG A 147 -6.89 -8.88 11.52
CA ARG A 147 -5.63 -8.13 11.71
C ARG A 147 -5.94 -6.77 12.32
N ILE A 148 -5.35 -6.48 13.49
CA ILE A 148 -5.56 -5.22 14.20
C ILE A 148 -4.22 -4.61 14.62
N THR A 149 -4.17 -3.29 14.75
CA THR A 149 -3.01 -2.58 15.29
C THR A 149 -3.45 -1.73 16.47
N VAL A 150 -2.82 -1.91 17.62
CA VAL A 150 -3.11 -1.18 18.87
C VAL A 150 -1.79 -0.69 19.43
N ASP A 151 -1.68 0.62 19.67
CA ASP A 151 -0.45 1.25 20.20
C ASP A 151 0.83 0.85 19.43
N ALA A 152 0.73 0.85 18.10
CA ALA A 152 1.77 0.41 17.16
C ALA A 152 2.14 -1.08 17.23
N ILE A 153 1.50 -1.90 18.08
CA ILE A 153 1.67 -3.35 18.06
C ILE A 153 0.64 -3.96 17.11
N HIS A 154 1.10 -4.75 16.15
CA HIS A 154 0.27 -5.48 15.22
C HIS A 154 -0.07 -6.88 15.71
N TYR A 155 -1.33 -7.29 15.55
CA TYR A 155 -1.85 -8.55 16.02
C TYR A 155 -2.66 -9.26 14.93
N ALA A 156 -2.69 -10.59 15.00
CA ALA A 156 -3.60 -11.44 14.23
C ALA A 156 -4.41 -12.34 15.16
N GLY A 157 -5.69 -12.57 14.82
CA GLY A 157 -6.54 -13.47 15.59
C GLY A 157 -8.03 -13.17 15.43
N SER A 158 -8.82 -13.55 16.44
CA SER A 158 -10.26 -13.38 16.43
C SER A 158 -10.78 -12.97 17.81
N ALA A 159 -11.98 -12.41 17.89
CA ALA A 159 -12.62 -12.14 19.17
C ALA A 159 -12.92 -13.43 19.97
N ALA A 160 -13.03 -14.57 19.30
CA ALA A 160 -13.30 -15.86 19.93
C ALA A 160 -12.03 -16.52 20.51
N ASP A 161 -10.91 -16.42 19.79
CA ASP A 161 -9.66 -17.12 20.10
C ASP A 161 -8.61 -16.20 20.75
N GLY A 162 -8.85 -14.89 20.73
CA GLY A 162 -7.90 -13.86 21.15
C GLY A 162 -7.04 -13.35 19.99
N TYR A 163 -6.23 -12.34 20.30
CA TYR A 163 -5.31 -11.69 19.37
C TYR A 163 -3.87 -11.95 19.81
N THR A 164 -3.07 -12.49 18.91
CA THR A 164 -1.65 -12.82 19.12
C THR A 164 -0.78 -11.78 18.43
N PRO A 165 0.28 -11.25 19.09
CA PRO A 165 1.24 -10.36 18.43
C PRO A 165 1.78 -11.00 17.15
N ALA A 166 1.84 -10.25 16.05
CA ALA A 166 2.15 -10.79 14.73
C ALA A 166 3.46 -11.58 14.70
N GLY A 167 4.50 -11.11 15.39
CA GLY A 167 5.81 -11.76 15.53
C GLY A 167 5.80 -13.11 16.26
N ASP A 168 4.74 -13.41 17.02
CA ASP A 168 4.57 -14.69 17.73
C ASP A 168 3.71 -15.70 16.95
N THR A 169 3.18 -15.30 15.79
CA THR A 169 2.32 -16.15 14.95
C THR A 169 3.11 -17.10 14.05
N GLU A 170 2.41 -17.98 13.33
CA GLU A 170 2.98 -18.77 12.25
C GLU A 170 3.44 -17.93 11.05
N PHE A 171 2.82 -16.77 10.81
CA PHE A 171 3.18 -15.89 9.69
C PHE A 171 4.60 -15.33 9.82
N ALA A 172 5.03 -15.08 11.06
CA ALA A 172 6.38 -14.63 11.41
C ALA A 172 7.47 -15.67 11.10
N LYS A 173 7.09 -16.94 10.91
CA LYS A 173 7.99 -18.07 10.60
C LYS A 173 8.08 -18.35 9.10
N ASP A 174 7.63 -17.41 8.27
CA ASP A 174 7.73 -17.49 6.82
C ASP A 174 9.19 -17.71 6.38
N ALA A 175 9.40 -18.58 5.40
CA ALA A 175 10.74 -18.97 4.96
C ALA A 175 11.47 -17.86 4.19
N THR A 176 10.74 -16.93 3.59
CA THR A 176 11.27 -15.84 2.78
C THR A 176 11.22 -14.51 3.52
N PHE A 177 10.11 -14.23 4.21
CA PHE A 177 9.84 -12.96 4.88
C PHE A 177 9.66 -13.09 6.39
N GLY A 178 10.34 -14.05 7.02
CA GLY A 178 10.25 -14.25 8.47
C GLY A 178 10.68 -13.01 9.26
N TYR A 179 9.99 -12.76 10.38
CA TYR A 179 10.22 -11.60 11.24
C TYR A 179 9.96 -11.97 12.71
N ALA A 180 10.36 -11.10 13.64
CA ALA A 180 10.11 -11.30 15.09
C ALA A 180 9.40 -10.10 15.74
N ALA A 181 9.43 -8.94 15.11
CA ALA A 181 8.84 -7.72 15.65
C ALA A 181 7.32 -7.73 15.46
N SER A 182 6.60 -7.27 16.50
CA SER A 182 5.18 -6.91 16.39
C SER A 182 4.97 -5.40 16.53
N ASP A 183 5.94 -4.66 17.09
CA ASP A 183 5.94 -3.19 17.15
C ASP A 183 6.35 -2.63 15.79
N LEU A 184 5.55 -1.71 15.25
CA LEU A 184 5.72 -1.12 13.92
C LEU A 184 6.61 0.14 13.90
N ARG A 185 7.27 0.46 15.02
CA ARG A 185 8.17 1.63 15.15
C ARG A 185 9.64 1.28 15.04
#